data_AF-A0A6A3B610-F1
#
_entry.id   AF-A0A6A3B610-F1
#
_cell.length_a   1.000
_cell.length_b   1.000
_cell.length_c   1.000
_cell.angle_alpha   90.00
_cell.angle_beta   90.00
_cell.angle_gamma   90.00
#
_symmetry.space_group_name_H-M   'P 1'
#
loop_
_entity.id
_entity.type
_entity.pdbx_description
1 polymer ?
#
loop_
_entity_poly.entity_id
_entity_poly.type
_entity_poly.pdbx_seq_one_letter_code
_entity_poly.pdbx_strand_id
1 'polypeptide(L)'
;MIVLRKRIHEMKMIERNYEPPADWMEWEKRYYTSYDSIICDVLGVLQSVLMNTQPSFAVGMVALMVLSLPASAAFVVLHAVDVIKRIVESEIHL
;
A
#
# COMPACT_ATOMS: atom_id res chain seq x y z
N MET A 1 -5.54 6.40 -18.23
CA MET A 1 -5.19 5.61 -19.45
C MET A 1 -5.02 4.12 -19.11
N ILE A 2 -5.92 3.56 -18.29
CA ILE A 2 -5.84 2.18 -17.78
C ILE A 2 -6.55 1.18 -18.70
N VAL A 3 -7.66 1.59 -19.32
CA VAL A 3 -8.45 0.75 -20.23
C VAL A 3 -7.63 0.25 -21.42
N LEU A 4 -6.80 1.11 -22.03
CA LEU A 4 -5.93 0.71 -23.15
C LEU A 4 -4.88 -0.33 -22.73
N ARG A 5 -4.29 -0.19 -21.54
CA ARG A 5 -3.32 -1.15 -21.02
C ARG A 5 -3.97 -2.51 -20.74
N LYS A 6 -5.19 -2.51 -20.18
CA LYS A 6 -6.01 -3.70 -20.01
C LYS A 6 -6.27 -4.41 -21.34
N ARG A 7 -6.76 -3.67 -22.35
CA ARG A 7 -7.07 -4.23 -23.68
C ARG A 7 -5.84 -4.85 -24.36
N ILE A 8 -4.67 -4.21 -24.27
CA ILE A 8 -3.42 -4.74 -24.82
C ILE A 8 -3.00 -6.02 -24.08
N HIS A 9 -3.19 -6.06 -22.75
CA HIS A 9 -2.87 -7.24 -21.95
C HIS A 9 -3.83 -8.40 -22.25
N GLU A 10 -5.15 -8.15 -22.29
CA GLU A 10 -6.18 -9.10 -22.72
C GLU A 10 -5.85 -9.70 -24.10
N MET A 11 -5.46 -8.87 -25.08
CA MET A 11 -5.10 -9.33 -26.42
C MET A 11 -3.86 -10.25 -26.40
N LYS A 12 -2.83 -9.91 -25.61
CA LYS A 12 -1.62 -10.73 -25.45
C LYS A 12 -1.88 -12.05 -24.71
N MET A 13 -2.83 -12.06 -23.77
CA MET A 13 -3.27 -13.26 -23.06
C MET A 13 -3.93 -14.26 -24.00
N ILE A 14 -4.79 -13.76 -24.89
CA ILE A 14 -5.47 -14.57 -25.91
C ILE A 14 -4.46 -15.13 -26.93
N GLU A 15 -3.51 -14.31 -27.37
CA GLU A 15 -2.45 -14.73 -28.31
C GLU A 15 -1.55 -15.84 -27.75
N ARG A 16 -1.33 -15.83 -26.43
CA ARG A 16 -0.50 -16.83 -25.72
C ARG A 16 -1.29 -18.00 -25.15
N ASN A 17 -2.52 -18.24 -25.61
CA ASN A 17 -3.39 -19.33 -25.11
C ASN A 17 -3.55 -19.34 -23.57
N TYR A 18 -3.51 -18.18 -22.92
CA TYR A 18 -3.56 -18.03 -21.45
C TYR A 18 -2.38 -18.68 -20.70
N GLU A 19 -1.28 -19.02 -21.37
CA GLU A 19 -0.09 -19.54 -20.70
C GLU A 19 0.60 -18.42 -19.90
N PRO A 20 0.79 -18.61 -18.57
CA PRO A 20 1.59 -17.68 -17.77
C PRO A 20 3.07 -17.82 -18.15
N PRO A 21 3.87 -16.73 -18.05
CA PRO A 21 5.30 -16.78 -18.31
C PRO A 21 5.98 -17.88 -17.47
N ALA A 22 6.90 -18.63 -18.09
CA ALA A 22 7.60 -19.73 -17.43
C ALA A 22 8.39 -19.26 -16.18
N ASP A 23 8.85 -18.01 -16.19
CA ASP A 23 9.66 -17.38 -15.15
C ASP A 23 8.87 -16.98 -13.89
N TRP A 24 7.55 -17.14 -13.89
CA TRP A 24 6.70 -16.76 -12.77
C TRP A 24 6.64 -17.84 -11.70
N MET A 25 6.51 -17.42 -10.45
CA MET A 25 6.41 -18.33 -9.32
C MET A 25 5.02 -19.00 -9.29
N GLU A 26 4.91 -20.23 -8.80
CA GLU A 26 3.67 -21.03 -8.87
C GLU A 26 2.44 -20.34 -8.22
N TRP A 27 2.67 -19.48 -7.22
CA TRP A 27 1.60 -18.69 -6.63
C TRP A 27 1.18 -17.51 -7.52
N GLU A 28 2.09 -16.91 -8.29
CA GLU A 28 1.77 -15.84 -9.26
C GLU A 28 0.96 -16.40 -10.44
N LYS A 29 1.33 -17.59 -10.92
CA LYS A 29 0.56 -18.32 -11.95
C LYS A 29 -0.88 -18.58 -11.53
N ARG A 30 -1.11 -18.89 -10.24
CA ARG A 30 -2.45 -19.12 -9.68
C ARG A 30 -3.34 -17.87 -9.73
N TYR A 31 -2.76 -16.68 -9.68
CA TYR A 31 -3.50 -15.43 -9.72
C TYR A 31 -3.48 -14.74 -11.09
N TYR A 32 -2.73 -15.25 -12.08
CA TYR A 32 -2.54 -14.62 -13.39
C TYR A 32 -3.83 -14.19 -14.10
N THR A 33 -4.85 -15.04 -14.08
CA THR A 33 -6.16 -14.77 -14.71
C THR A 33 -7.02 -13.78 -13.93
N SER A 34 -6.85 -13.69 -12.61
CA SER A 34 -7.61 -12.79 -11.73
C SER A 34 -6.85 -11.51 -11.38
N TYR A 35 -5.56 -11.43 -11.71
CA TYR A 35 -4.70 -10.30 -11.38
C TYR A 35 -5.15 -9.04 -12.13
N ASP A 36 -5.48 -9.20 -13.41
CA ASP A 36 -5.87 -8.08 -14.26
C ASP A 36 -7.23 -7.50 -13.87
N SER A 37 -8.18 -8.32 -13.41
CA SER A 37 -9.47 -7.84 -12.90
C SER A 37 -9.31 -7.11 -11.57
N ILE A 38 -8.54 -7.67 -10.63
CA ILE A 38 -8.30 -7.06 -9.31
C ILE A 38 -7.56 -5.74 -9.48
N ILE A 39 -6.52 -5.69 -10.29
CA ILE A 39 -5.76 -4.45 -10.52
C ILE A 39 -6.59 -3.41 -11.27
N CYS A 40 -7.37 -3.80 -12.29
CA CYS A 40 -8.22 -2.84 -13.00
C CYS A 40 -9.31 -2.28 -12.10
N ASP A 41 -9.90 -3.08 -11.22
CA ASP A 41 -10.93 -2.61 -10.28
C ASP A 41 -10.32 -1.71 -9.22
N VAL A 42 -9.20 -2.11 -8.61
CA VAL A 42 -8.50 -1.30 -7.60
C VAL A 42 -8.01 0.02 -8.20
N LEU A 43 -7.44 0.00 -9.41
CA LEU A 43 -7.02 1.21 -10.11
C LEU A 43 -8.21 2.06 -10.58
N GLY A 44 -9.33 1.44 -10.97
CA GLY A 44 -10.55 2.13 -11.35
C GLY A 44 -11.20 2.85 -10.18
N VAL A 45 -11.25 2.20 -9.02
CA VAL A 45 -11.68 2.81 -7.74
C VAL A 45 -10.73 3.92 -7.35
N LEU A 46 -9.42 3.68 -7.38
CA LEU A 46 -8.41 4.70 -7.05
C LEU A 46 -8.52 5.92 -7.98
N GLN A 47 -8.69 5.70 -9.28
CA GLN A 47 -8.83 6.76 -10.27
C GLN A 47 -10.15 7.52 -10.08
N SER A 48 -11.26 6.82 -9.80
CA SER A 48 -12.55 7.43 -9.50
C SER A 48 -12.50 8.28 -8.21
N VAL A 49 -11.83 7.78 -7.18
CA VAL A 49 -11.58 8.52 -5.94
C VAL A 49 -10.75 9.76 -6.22
N LEU A 50 -9.66 9.66 -6.99
CA LEU A 50 -8.82 10.80 -7.36
C LEU A 50 -9.55 11.86 -8.20
N MET A 51 -10.49 11.45 -9.05
CA MET A 51 -11.24 12.36 -9.91
C MET A 51 -12.44 13.00 -9.21
N ASN A 52 -13.06 12.30 -8.25
CA ASN A 52 -14.25 12.79 -7.53
C ASN A 52 -13.91 13.50 -6.22
N THR A 53 -12.76 13.24 -5.61
CA THR A 53 -12.37 13.94 -4.38
C THR A 53 -11.58 15.19 -4.72
N GLN A 54 -12.01 16.32 -4.14
CA GLN A 54 -11.24 17.55 -4.11
C GLN A 54 -9.81 17.18 -3.65
N PRO A 55 -8.74 17.52 -4.40
CA PRO A 55 -7.39 16.94 -4.28
C PRO A 55 -6.78 16.93 -2.87
N SER A 56 -7.34 17.70 -1.94
CA SER A 56 -7.00 17.73 -0.51
C SER A 56 -7.32 16.43 0.26
N PHE A 57 -8.43 15.74 -0.04
CA PHE A 57 -8.86 14.61 0.80
C PHE A 57 -8.03 13.34 0.58
N ALA A 58 -7.72 13.01 -0.67
CA ALA A 58 -6.85 11.88 -1.01
C ALA A 58 -5.42 12.08 -0.46
N VAL A 59 -4.89 13.30 -0.57
CA VAL A 59 -3.60 13.67 0.03
C VAL A 59 -3.66 13.57 1.56
N GLY A 60 -4.78 13.98 2.16
CA GLY A 60 -5.01 13.84 3.61
C GLY A 60 -4.94 12.39 4.08
N MET A 61 -5.59 11.46 3.40
CA MET A 61 -5.56 10.03 3.79
C MET A 61 -4.17 9.39 3.61
N VAL A 62 -3.46 9.72 2.53
CA VAL A 62 -2.08 9.28 2.32
C VAL A 62 -1.16 9.87 3.38
N ALA A 63 -1.31 11.15 3.71
CA ALA A 63 -0.55 11.81 4.77
C ALA A 63 -0.84 11.16 6.13
N LEU A 64 -2.08 10.82 6.45
CA LEU A 64 -2.43 10.09 7.68
C LEU A 64 -1.77 8.71 7.75
N MET A 65 -1.75 7.96 6.64
CA MET A 65 -1.03 6.68 6.59
C MET A 65 0.47 6.88 6.77
N VAL A 66 1.09 7.83 6.08
CA VAL A 66 2.53 8.10 6.19
C VAL A 66 2.89 8.62 7.58
N LEU A 67 2.04 9.41 8.21
CA LEU A 67 2.24 9.95 9.56
C LEU A 67 1.97 8.92 10.66
N SER A 68 1.21 7.86 10.39
CA SER A 68 0.94 6.80 11.38
C SER A 68 2.21 6.05 11.80
N LEU A 69 3.14 5.82 10.87
CA LEU A 69 4.44 5.22 11.15
C LEU A 69 5.32 6.07 12.10
N PRO A 70 5.67 7.34 11.76
CA PRO A 70 6.47 8.20 12.62
C PRO A 70 5.75 8.58 13.92
N ALA A 71 4.41 8.63 13.93
CA ALA A 71 3.65 8.85 15.17
C ALA A 71 3.86 7.69 16.17
N SER A 72 3.80 6.43 15.70
CA SER A 72 4.08 5.28 16.57
C SER A 72 5.52 5.28 17.09
N ALA A 73 6.49 5.61 16.22
CA ALA A 73 7.91 5.69 16.59
C ALA A 73 8.16 6.80 17.63
N ALA A 74 7.55 7.97 17.45
CA ALA A 74 7.63 9.07 18.40
C ALA A 74 7.03 8.67 19.77
N PHE A 75 5.91 7.96 19.77
CA PHE A 75 5.28 7.47 21.00
C PHE A 75 6.19 6.53 21.79
N VAL A 76 6.87 5.61 21.09
CA VAL A 76 7.84 4.69 21.71
C VAL A 76 9.03 5.46 22.29
N VAL A 77 9.57 6.44 21.56
CA VAL A 77 10.70 7.26 22.03
C VAL A 77 10.33 8.10 23.25
N LEU A 78 9.16 8.73 23.24
CA LEU A 78 8.68 9.53 24.38
C LEU A 78 8.51 8.65 25.63
N HIS A 79 7.90 7.47 25.47
CA HIS A 79 7.79 6.53 26.59
C HIS A 79 9.14 6.04 27.10
N ALA A 80 10.11 5.79 26.21
CA ALA A 80 11.45 5.40 26.63
C ALA A 80 12.15 6.51 27.43
N VAL A 81 12.03 7.77 27.00
CA VAL A 81 12.59 8.93 27.71
C VAL A 81 11.93 9.10 29.09
N ASP A 82 10.61 8.95 29.19
CA ASP A 82 9.90 9.02 30.47
C ASP A 82 10.33 7.93 31.44
N VAL A 83 10.54 6.70 30.94
CA VAL A 83 11.04 5.59 31.77
C VAL A 83 12.45 5.88 32.27
N ILE A 84 13.35 6.35 31.39
CA ILE A 84 14.72 6.72 31.77
C ILE A 84 14.70 7.84 32.81
N LYS A 85 13.86 8.86 32.63
CA LYS A 85 13.73 9.98 33.57
C LYS A 85 13.28 9.51 34.95
N ARG A 86 12.29 8.61 35.01
CA ARG A 86 11.80 8.03 36.27
C ARG A 86 12.86 7.18 36.97
N ILE A 87 13.66 6.42 36.22
CA ILE A 87 14.76 5.62 36.76
C ILE A 87 15.82 6.54 37.37
N VAL A 88 16.22 7.59 36.65
CA VAL A 88 17.19 8.59 37.13
C VAL A 88 16.67 9.32 38.38
N GLU A 89 15.41 9.76 38.40
CA GLU A 89 14.80 10.37 39.59
C GLU A 89 14.73 9.39 40.77
N SER A 90 14.49 8.09 40.51
CA SER A 90 14.45 7.07 41.56
C SER A 90 15.82 6.74 42.14
N GLU A 91 16.90 6.82 41.35
CA GLU A 91 18.28 6.68 41.84
C GLU A 91 18.76 7.92 42.61
N ILE A 92 18.29 9.12 42.24
CA ILE A 92 18.65 10.37 42.95
C ILE A 92 17.94 10.48 44.32
N HIS A 93 16.83 9.78 44.51
CA HIS A 93 16.08 9.73 45.77
C HIS A 93 16.52 8.61 46.73
N LEU A 94 17.52 7.79 46.37
CA LEU A 94 18.15 6.76 47.22
C LEU A 94 19.46 7.28 47.83
#